data_AF-A0A4T0WZL8-F1
#
_entry.id   AF-A0A4T0WZL8-F1
#
_cell.length_a   1.000
_cell.length_b   1.000
_cell.length_c   1.000
_cell.angle_alpha   90.00
_cell.angle_beta   90.00
_cell.angle_gamma   90.00
#
_symmetry.space_group_name_H-M   'P 1'
#
loop_
_entity.id
_entity.type
_entity.pdbx_description
1 polymer ?
#
loop_
_entity_poly.entity_id
_entity_poly.type
_entity_poly.pdbx_seq_one_letter_code
_entity_poly.pdbx_strand_id
1 'polypeptide(L)'
;MPLTFEREDSLPKLPLPEIEKSIFQALEALKPLISEDDFHNVVEKAETFVASNQAKTLQSHLQKLADENNNYLNSDAIASTTSNVYGDLRGQTLPRNPF
;
A
#
# COMPACT_ATOMS: atom_id res chain seq x y z
N MET A 1 -8.79 27.98 -22.10
CA MET A 1 -7.80 26.94 -21.79
C MET A 1 -8.18 26.37 -20.44
N PRO A 2 -8.47 25.07 -20.29
CA PRO A 2 -8.66 24.49 -18.97
C PRO A 2 -7.37 24.67 -18.15
N LEU A 3 -7.49 25.15 -16.92
CA LEU A 3 -6.39 25.17 -15.96
C LEU A 3 -5.97 23.71 -15.66
N THR A 4 -4.67 23.47 -15.56
CA THR A 4 -4.06 22.13 -15.49
C THR A 4 -4.61 21.25 -14.35
N PHE A 5 -5.12 21.86 -13.28
CA PHE A 5 -5.53 21.19 -12.04
C PHE A 5 -7.05 21.21 -11.78
N GLU A 6 -7.87 21.66 -12.73
CA GLU A 6 -9.34 21.79 -12.55
C GLU A 6 -10.06 20.48 -12.20
N ARG A 7 -9.43 19.34 -12.48
CA ARG A 7 -10.02 18.01 -12.25
C ARG A 7 -9.40 17.25 -11.09
N GLU A 8 -8.43 17.81 -10.38
CA GLU A 8 -7.82 17.13 -9.23
C GLU A 8 -8.87 16.82 -8.15
N ASP A 9 -9.76 17.77 -7.88
CA ASP A 9 -10.86 17.60 -6.92
C ASP A 9 -11.92 16.56 -7.37
N SER A 10 -11.92 16.19 -8.65
CA SER A 10 -12.84 15.18 -9.20
C SER A 10 -12.29 13.76 -9.16
N LEU A 11 -11.03 13.58 -8.75
CA LEU A 11 -10.41 12.26 -8.66
C LEU A 11 -11.01 11.48 -7.48
N PRO A 12 -11.29 10.17 -7.68
CA PRO A 12 -11.76 9.33 -6.60
C PRO A 12 -10.67 9.18 -5.54
N LYS A 13 -11.09 9.11 -4.27
CA LYS A 13 -10.19 8.76 -3.16
C LYS A 13 -9.60 7.37 -3.38
N LEU A 14 -8.39 7.13 -2.87
CA LEU A 14 -7.75 5.82 -2.94
C LEU A 14 -8.59 4.79 -2.15
N PRO A 15 -9.13 3.74 -2.79
CA PRO A 15 -9.94 2.76 -2.10
C PRO A 15 -9.08 1.86 -1.21
N LEU A 16 -9.62 1.47 -0.06
CA LEU A 16 -9.02 0.45 0.80
C LEU A 16 -9.59 -0.93 0.45
N PRO A 17 -8.78 -1.87 -0.07
CA PRO A 17 -9.23 -3.23 -0.32
C PRO A 17 -9.47 -4.00 0.98
N GLU A 18 -10.35 -5.01 0.92
CA GLU A 18 -10.54 -5.97 2.00
C GLU A 18 -9.29 -6.83 2.17
N ILE A 19 -8.92 -7.08 3.42
CA ILE A 19 -7.69 -7.81 3.75
C ILE A 19 -7.67 -9.23 3.16
N GLU A 20 -8.82 -9.90 3.12
CA GLU A 20 -8.98 -11.24 2.55
C GLU A 20 -8.66 -11.25 1.05
N LYS A 21 -9.14 -10.25 0.31
CA LYS A 21 -8.88 -10.11 -1.13
C LYS A 21 -7.42 -9.82 -1.41
N SER A 22 -6.80 -8.93 -0.62
CA SER A 22 -5.38 -8.62 -0.75
C SER A 22 -4.50 -9.82 -0.48
N ILE A 23 -4.82 -10.62 0.55
CA ILE A 23 -4.06 -11.83 0.91
C ILE A 23 -4.26 -12.91 -0.15
N PHE A 24 -5.49 -13.11 -0.65
CA PHE A 24 -5.75 -14.04 -1.73
C PHE A 24 -4.91 -13.72 -2.98
N GLN A 25 -4.90 -12.45 -3.41
CA GLN A 25 -4.08 -12.04 -4.56
C GLN A 25 -2.58 -12.21 -4.30
N ALA A 26 -2.11 -11.94 -3.08
CA ALA A 26 -0.72 -12.17 -2.71
C ALA A 26 -0.35 -13.67 -2.78
N LEU A 27 -1.24 -14.56 -2.33
CA LEU A 27 -1.06 -16.01 -2.42
C LEU A 27 -1.05 -16.48 -3.88
N GLU A 28 -1.97 -16.00 -4.73
CA GLU A 28 -1.96 -16.33 -6.15
C GLU A 28 -0.66 -15.89 -6.85
N ALA A 29 -0.15 -14.70 -6.51
CA ALA A 29 1.12 -14.20 -7.04
C ALA A 29 2.34 -15.01 -6.53
N LEU A 30 2.26 -15.56 -5.32
CA LEU A 30 3.33 -16.38 -4.74
C LEU A 30 3.33 -17.81 -5.25
N LYS A 31 2.17 -18.38 -5.60
CA LYS A 31 2.03 -19.76 -6.08
C LYS A 31 3.04 -20.18 -7.17
N PRO A 32 3.34 -19.38 -8.21
CA PRO A 32 4.32 -19.77 -9.22
C PRO A 32 5.80 -19.60 -8.80
N LEU A 33 6.06 -18.97 -7.66
CA LEU A 33 7.42 -18.56 -7.24
C LEU A 33 8.03 -19.48 -6.18
N ILE A 34 7.22 -20.27 -5.47
CA ILE A 34 7.66 -21.09 -4.33
C ILE A 34 7.31 -22.56 -4.50
N SER A 35 7.97 -23.42 -3.73
CA SER A 35 7.70 -24.86 -3.70
C SER A 35 6.31 -25.15 -3.12
N GLU A 36 5.74 -26.32 -3.43
CA GLU A 36 4.40 -26.69 -2.93
C GLU A 36 4.37 -26.79 -1.39
N ASP A 37 5.44 -27.30 -0.78
CA ASP A 37 5.58 -27.41 0.67
C ASP A 37 5.62 -26.02 1.35
N ASP A 38 6.39 -25.09 0.78
CA ASP A 38 6.47 -23.72 1.29
C ASP A 38 5.15 -22.97 1.07
N PHE A 39 4.47 -23.21 -0.06
CA PHE A 39 3.17 -22.62 -0.34
C PHE A 39 2.13 -23.02 0.71
N HIS A 40 2.09 -24.31 1.08
CA HIS A 40 1.17 -24.79 2.11
C HIS A 40 1.40 -24.10 3.46
N ASN A 41 2.67 -23.97 3.86
CA ASN A 41 3.05 -23.26 5.09
C ASN A 41 2.65 -21.77 5.07
N VAL A 42 2.77 -21.11 3.92
CA VAL A 42 2.40 -19.70 3.77
C VAL A 42 0.88 -19.52 3.80
N VAL A 43 0.12 -20.43 3.19
CA VAL A 43 -1.35 -20.42 3.22
C VAL A 43 -1.86 -20.53 4.66
N GLU A 44 -1.35 -21.48 5.45
CA GLU A 44 -1.75 -21.64 6.86
C GLU A 44 -1.43 -20.38 7.68
N LYS A 45 -0.25 -19.77 7.46
CA LYS A 45 0.12 -18.49 8.10
C LYS A 45 -0.78 -17.34 7.68
N ALA A 46 -1.18 -17.30 6.41
CA ALA A 46 -2.07 -16.28 5.88
C ALA A 46 -3.47 -16.39 6.50
N GLU A 47 -4.02 -17.60 6.59
CA GLU A 47 -5.33 -17.85 7.21
C GLU A 47 -5.33 -17.52 8.70
N THR A 48 -4.29 -17.93 9.43
CA THR A 48 -4.14 -17.59 10.86
C THR A 48 -3.97 -16.08 11.08
N PHE A 49 -3.28 -15.39 10.17
CA PHE A 49 -3.18 -13.93 10.21
C PHE A 49 -4.52 -13.25 9.98
N VAL A 50 -5.29 -13.64 8.95
CA VAL A 50 -6.64 -13.09 8.67
C VAL A 50 -7.56 -13.26 9.88
N ALA A 51 -7.53 -14.42 10.53
CA ALA A 51 -8.33 -14.70 11.71
C ALA A 51 -7.89 -13.92 12.97
N SER A 52 -6.65 -13.40 12.97
CA SER A 52 -6.07 -12.75 14.15
C SER A 52 -6.71 -11.39 14.46
N ASN A 53 -6.74 -11.05 15.75
CA ASN A 53 -7.17 -9.71 16.19
C ASN A 53 -6.20 -8.60 15.73
N GLN A 54 -4.94 -8.95 15.45
CA GLN A 54 -3.94 -8.01 14.96
C GLN A 54 -4.28 -7.53 13.55
N ALA A 55 -4.62 -8.45 12.64
CA ALA A 55 -5.08 -8.12 11.30
C ALA A 55 -6.30 -7.18 11.30
N LYS A 56 -7.30 -7.47 12.15
CA LYS A 56 -8.47 -6.61 12.32
C LYS A 56 -8.12 -5.21 12.83
N THR A 57 -7.20 -5.14 13.79
CA THR A 57 -6.73 -3.87 14.35
C THR A 57 -6.01 -3.05 13.28
N LEU A 58 -5.09 -3.67 12.53
CA LEU A 58 -4.36 -3.03 11.43
C LEU A 58 -5.31 -2.52 10.35
N GLN A 59 -6.26 -3.34 9.91
CA GLN A 59 -7.26 -2.94 8.91
C GLN A 59 -8.13 -1.77 9.42
N SER A 60 -8.51 -1.78 10.71
CA SER A 60 -9.27 -0.68 11.31
C SER A 60 -8.47 0.64 11.34
N HIS A 61 -7.16 0.58 11.63
CA HIS A 61 -6.31 1.76 11.53
C HIS A 61 -6.17 2.27 10.10
N LEU A 62 -6.00 1.37 9.12
CA LEU A 62 -5.95 1.75 7.71
C LEU A 62 -7.27 2.36 7.23
N GLN A 63 -8.41 1.84 7.68
CA GLN A 63 -9.73 2.38 7.36
C GLN A 63 -9.86 3.82 7.89
N LYS A 64 -9.47 4.07 9.14
CA LYS A 64 -9.48 5.43 9.72
C LYS A 64 -8.64 6.40 8.89
N LEU A 65 -7.44 5.98 8.49
CA LEU A 65 -6.56 6.80 7.65
C LEU A 65 -7.14 7.05 6.25
N ALA A 66 -7.86 6.08 5.68
CA ALA A 66 -8.56 6.21 4.40
C ALA A 66 -9.80 7.11 4.47
N ASP A 67 -10.47 7.15 5.62
CA ASP A 67 -11.62 8.04 5.83
C ASP A 67 -11.16 9.49 6.01
N GLU A 68 -10.05 9.71 6.73
CA GLU A 68 -9.48 11.03 7.02
C GLU A 68 -8.76 11.66 5.82
N ASN A 69 -8.15 10.87 4.94
CA ASN A 69 -7.32 11.35 3.83
C ASN A 69 -7.89 10.99 2.45
N ASN A 70 -7.65 11.85 1.46
CA ASN A 70 -7.95 11.50 0.05
C ASN A 70 -7.03 10.38 -0.48
N ASN A 71 -5.83 10.27 0.09
CA ASN A 71 -4.85 9.22 -0.19
C ASN A 71 -4.15 8.81 1.12
N TYR A 72 -4.50 7.65 1.65
CA TYR A 72 -3.94 7.12 2.90
C TYR A 72 -2.51 6.57 2.76
N LEU A 73 -1.97 6.48 1.54
CA LEU A 73 -0.59 6.07 1.25
C LEU A 73 0.32 7.27 0.97
N ASN A 74 -0.18 8.51 1.05
CA ASN A 74 0.66 9.68 0.83
C ASN A 74 1.68 9.85 1.97
N SER A 75 2.90 10.27 1.63
CA SER A 75 4.03 10.38 2.56
C SER A 75 3.79 11.37 3.70
N ASP A 76 2.87 12.32 3.51
CA ASP A 76 2.56 13.34 4.53
C ASP A 76 1.88 12.73 5.77
N ALA A 77 1.25 11.56 5.62
CA ALA A 77 0.61 10.80 6.71
C ALA A 77 1.55 9.74 7.34
N ILE A 78 2.68 9.44 6.69
CA ILE A 78 3.69 8.51 7.17
C ILE A 78 4.69 9.34 7.98
N ALA A 79 4.90 9.01 9.26
CA ALA A 79 5.71 9.80 10.18
C ALA A 79 7.02 10.31 9.53
N SER A 80 7.41 11.55 9.81
CA SER A 80 8.62 12.17 9.21
C SER A 80 9.91 11.38 9.48
N THR A 81 9.90 10.52 10.49
CA THR A 81 10.99 9.60 10.85
C THR A 81 11.08 8.36 9.95
N THR A 82 10.03 8.09 9.18
CA THR A 82 9.94 7.07 8.14
C THR A 82 9.85 7.71 6.76
N SER A 83 10.52 8.86 6.56
CA SER A 83 10.76 9.39 5.22
C SER A 83 11.49 8.32 4.42
N ASN A 84 10.71 7.65 3.58
CA ASN A 84 11.07 6.86 2.43
C ASN A 84 12.58 6.67 2.24
N VAL A 85 13.05 5.43 2.40
CA VAL A 85 14.31 4.93 1.81
C VAL A 85 14.43 5.28 0.30
N TYR A 86 13.32 5.71 -0.34
CA TYR A 86 13.21 6.04 -1.76
C TYR A 86 12.83 7.49 -2.11
N GLY A 87 12.49 8.36 -1.16
CA GLY A 87 11.94 9.70 -1.44
C GLY A 87 13.01 10.77 -1.60
N ASP A 88 13.87 10.91 -0.58
CA ASP A 88 14.87 11.98 -0.55
C ASP A 88 16.08 11.70 -1.46
N LEU A 89 16.37 10.42 -1.76
CA LEU A 89 17.54 10.05 -2.57
C LEU A 89 17.36 10.36 -4.06
N ARG A 90 16.19 10.15 -4.66
CA ARG A 90 16.01 10.32 -6.12
C ARG A 90 16.19 11.76 -6.59
N GLY A 91 15.92 12.74 -5.72
CA GLY A 91 16.13 14.15 -6.02
C GLY A 91 17.61 14.56 -6.06
N GLN A 92 18.50 13.77 -5.45
CA GLN A 92 19.92 14.10 -5.31
C GLN A 92 20.86 13.23 -6.17
N THR A 93 20.43 12.04 -6.64
CA THR A 93 21.34 11.09 -7.32
C THR A 93 21.43 11.25 -8.85
N LEU A 94 20.51 11.94 -9.51
CA LEU A 94 20.57 12.14 -10.96
C LEU A 94 20.71 13.62 -11.31
N PRO A 95 21.77 14.03 -12.02
CA PRO A 95 21.86 15.40 -12.51
C PRO A 95 20.64 15.66 -13.39
N ARG A 96 19.87 16.70 -13.03
CA ARG A 96 18.84 17.23 -13.92
C ARG A 96 19.54 17.63 -15.21
N ASN A 97 19.19 16.98 -16.32
CA ASN A 97 19.71 17.34 -17.63
C ASN A 97 19.43 18.85 -17.87
N PRO A 98 20.45 19.70 -18.02
CA PRO A 98 20.28 21.15 -18.13
C PRO A 98 20.02 21.62 -19.57
N PHE A 99 19.47 20.74 -20.42
CA PHE A 99 19.06 21.02 -21.79
C PHE A 99 17.57 20.79 -21.97
#